data_AF-A0A0K0D0L7-F1
#
_entry.id   AF-A0A0K0D0L7-F1
#
_cell.length_a   1.000
_cell.length_b   1.000
_cell.length_c   1.000
_cell.angle_alpha   90.00
_cell.angle_beta   90.00
_cell.angle_gamma   90.00
#
_symmetry.space_group_name_H-M   'P 1'
#
loop_
_entity.id
_entity.type
_entity.pdbx_description
1 polymer ?
#
loop_
_entity_poly.entity_id
_entity_poly.type
_entity_poly.pdbx_seq_one_letter_code
_entity_poly.pdbx_strand_id
1 'polypeptide(L)'
;TAQNSHGIHYWWCHIDRFEYVSEAQWIENDELYLYSAYLDTRKNSLYPWNDAIQVLTVSFGSMRRKVFCNIFNEERYAVVEGYVREIWQRGWDPRDQFYNANLITCPIPKRLKQSSKLFISISTMPCRTQRTALRVYINLPKQTKEAVTVCVKGMDFQEDVSQRLVEWLEAQYLFGVSTVTVYKYTFIEKFFIYYTTNFHIPLTLPGHSPNLPLVRSRYIARNRQQKRRHELIPYNDCFYRHITTHRYTLILDIDELVVPLEHDTYSDLLNAIEANTTVERISSLSFSNVFKFPAKTENTSWAKHMYMLRNSLRSRKTSDRRNYGKSMTNFSTATVATVFNHFALHRLTPNVTGTIYVPERLAIKLHYKLTCPIESRKECTKLREDTVADHSIDRFAEELERRVNRTLYELHLL
;
A
#
# COMPACT_ATOMS: atom_id res chain seq x y z
N THR A 1 33.31 7.26 -11.88
CA THR A 1 33.74 8.28 -10.91
C THR A 1 32.80 8.23 -9.71
N ALA A 2 33.20 7.52 -8.66
CA ALA A 2 32.40 7.32 -7.46
C ALA A 2 32.38 8.63 -6.64
N GLN A 3 31.28 9.38 -6.72
CA GLN A 3 31.03 10.48 -5.79
C GLN A 3 30.78 9.91 -4.39
N ASN A 4 31.51 10.45 -3.41
CA ASN A 4 31.47 10.14 -2.00
C ASN A 4 30.04 9.89 -1.47
N SER A 5 29.72 8.63 -1.19
CA SER A 5 28.45 8.16 -0.62
C SER A 5 28.43 8.17 0.92
N HIS A 6 29.22 9.07 1.52
CA HIS A 6 29.05 9.43 2.92
C HIS A 6 27.94 10.47 2.99
N GLY A 7 26.84 10.17 3.69
CA GLY A 7 25.81 11.19 3.95
C GLY A 7 26.48 12.44 4.53
N ILE A 8 26.19 13.61 3.97
CA ILE A 8 26.80 14.85 4.44
C ILE A 8 26.29 15.10 5.85
N HIS A 9 27.19 14.91 6.82
CA HIS A 9 26.95 15.13 8.24
C HIS A 9 27.31 16.58 8.58
N TYR A 10 26.35 17.32 9.12
CA TYR A 10 26.58 18.71 9.53
C TYR A 10 26.96 18.73 11.01
N TRP A 11 28.25 18.51 11.28
CA TRP A 11 28.80 18.42 12.65
C TRP A 11 28.75 19.73 13.44
N TRP A 12 28.61 20.87 12.76
CA TRP A 12 28.62 22.23 13.34
C TRP A 12 27.22 22.83 13.51
N CYS A 13 26.15 22.05 13.28
CA CYS A 13 24.79 22.52 13.51
C CYS A 13 24.46 22.50 15.01
N HIS A 14 24.04 23.65 15.56
CA HIS A 14 23.31 23.68 16.81
C HIS A 14 21.81 23.73 16.50
N ILE A 15 21.06 22.73 16.97
CA ILE A 15 19.60 22.72 16.92
C ILE A 15 19.03 22.40 18.29
N ASP A 16 17.88 23.00 18.61
CA ASP A 16 17.17 22.70 19.84
C ASP A 16 16.34 21.43 19.68
N ARG A 17 16.01 20.82 20.81
CA ARG A 17 15.07 19.69 20.83
C ARG A 17 13.67 20.20 20.47
N PHE A 18 12.92 19.39 19.73
CA PHE A 18 11.51 19.66 19.45
C PHE A 18 10.69 19.79 20.74
N GLU A 19 9.61 20.57 20.69
CA GLU A 19 8.72 20.82 21.83
C GLU A 19 7.70 19.69 22.02
N TYR A 20 7.18 19.14 20.91
CA TYR A 20 6.12 18.14 20.94
C TYR A 20 6.40 16.95 20.03
N VAL A 21 6.16 15.74 20.52
CA VAL A 21 5.99 14.55 19.68
C VAL A 21 4.51 14.49 19.31
N SER A 22 4.20 14.64 18.03
CA SER A 22 2.81 14.59 17.59
C SER A 22 2.33 13.15 17.46
N GLU A 23 1.14 12.88 17.98
CA GLU A 23 0.35 11.69 17.65
C GLU A 23 -0.68 11.97 16.55
N ALA A 24 -0.74 13.20 16.04
CA ALA A 24 -1.60 13.55 14.93
C ALA A 24 -1.18 12.80 13.65
N GLN A 25 -2.15 12.53 12.78
CA GLN A 25 -1.91 11.82 11.51
C GLN A 25 -0.96 12.55 10.57
N TRP A 26 -0.92 13.89 10.65
CA TRP A 26 -0.05 14.74 9.85
C TRP A 26 0.64 15.75 10.75
N ILE A 27 1.92 15.98 10.52
CA ILE A 27 2.64 17.13 11.06
C ILE A 27 3.16 18.01 9.94
N GLU A 28 3.30 19.31 10.20
CA GLU A 28 3.85 20.25 9.25
C GLU A 28 5.24 20.72 9.69
N ASN A 29 6.23 20.56 8.81
CA ASN A 29 7.56 21.15 8.97
C ASN A 29 7.96 21.82 7.65
N ASP A 30 8.24 23.13 7.66
CA ASP A 30 8.66 23.89 6.48
C ASP A 30 7.82 23.60 5.20
N GLU A 31 6.49 23.69 5.30
CA GLU A 31 5.52 23.43 4.20
C GLU A 31 5.47 21.96 3.71
N LEU A 32 6.09 21.04 4.45
CA LEU A 32 6.01 19.60 4.24
C LEU A 32 5.07 18.96 5.25
N TYR A 33 4.14 18.14 4.76
CA TYR A 33 3.21 17.38 5.60
C TYR A 33 3.77 15.98 5.80
N LEU A 34 4.28 15.66 6.98
CA LEU A 34 4.86 14.35 7.28
C LEU A 34 3.78 13.45 7.87
N TYR A 35 3.73 12.19 7.42
CA TYR A 35 2.73 11.21 7.82
C TYR A 35 3.29 10.18 8.83
N SER A 36 4.38 9.52 8.46
CA SER A 36 4.98 8.45 9.27
C SER A 36 6.46 8.29 8.95
N ALA A 37 7.22 7.74 9.91
CA ALA A 37 8.65 7.51 9.79
C ALA A 37 9.01 6.11 10.26
N TYR A 38 9.78 5.35 9.47
CA TYR A 38 10.15 3.97 9.76
C TYR A 38 11.66 3.78 9.73
N LEU A 39 12.20 3.00 10.68
CA LEU A 39 13.57 2.51 10.60
C LEU A 39 13.66 1.42 9.53
N ASP A 40 14.57 1.59 8.58
CA ASP A 40 14.87 0.64 7.52
C ASP A 40 16.34 0.23 7.58
N THR A 41 16.58 -0.99 8.07
CA THR A 41 17.91 -1.60 8.22
C THR A 41 18.32 -2.44 7.00
N ARG A 42 17.48 -2.47 5.96
CA ARG A 42 17.80 -3.21 4.74
C ARG A 42 18.94 -2.54 3.98
N LYS A 43 19.81 -3.35 3.37
CA LYS A 43 20.89 -2.86 2.51
C LYS A 43 20.31 -2.04 1.38
N ASN A 44 20.85 -0.84 1.18
CA ASN A 44 20.40 0.10 0.17
C ASN A 44 21.61 0.71 -0.55
N SER A 45 21.48 1.03 -1.84
CA SER A 45 22.60 1.57 -2.62
C SER A 45 22.84 3.06 -2.39
N LEU A 46 21.87 3.75 -1.78
CA LEU A 46 21.94 5.18 -1.53
C LEU A 46 22.90 5.50 -0.37
N TYR A 47 22.80 4.73 0.71
CA TYR A 47 23.66 4.79 1.90
C TYR A 47 24.11 3.37 2.27
N PRO A 48 25.10 2.78 1.56
CA PRO A 48 25.48 1.38 1.74
C PRO A 48 25.97 1.00 3.14
N TRP A 49 26.43 2.00 3.91
CA TRP A 49 27.06 1.83 5.21
C TRP A 49 26.18 2.28 6.39
N ASN A 50 24.96 2.74 6.11
CA ASN A 50 24.05 3.30 7.11
C ASN A 50 22.67 2.66 7.00
N ASP A 51 22.07 2.39 8.17
CA ASP A 51 20.63 2.22 8.26
C ASP A 51 19.96 3.58 7.96
N ALA A 52 18.72 3.55 7.49
CA ALA A 52 18.03 4.78 7.11
C ALA A 52 16.68 4.92 7.80
N ILE A 53 16.26 6.17 8.04
CA ILE A 53 14.89 6.50 8.39
C ILE A 53 14.17 6.85 7.08
N GLN A 54 13.06 6.16 6.85
CA GLN A 54 12.17 6.35 5.71
C GLN A 54 10.98 7.18 6.16
N VAL A 55 10.92 8.44 5.73
CA VAL A 55 9.84 9.37 6.10
C VAL A 55 8.88 9.54 4.93
N LEU A 56 7.62 9.20 5.14
CA LEU A 56 6.55 9.47 4.18
C LEU A 56 6.04 10.88 4.40
N THR A 57 6.05 11.67 3.34
CA THR A 57 5.63 13.07 3.38
C THR A 57 4.85 13.44 2.13
N VAL A 58 4.13 14.55 2.21
CA VAL A 58 3.43 15.18 1.10
C VAL A 58 3.88 16.62 1.00
N SER A 59 4.21 17.06 -0.22
CA SER A 59 4.49 18.45 -0.55
C SER A 59 3.48 18.96 -1.57
N PHE A 60 3.16 20.25 -1.54
CA PHE A 60 2.46 20.87 -2.66
C PHE A 60 3.47 21.16 -3.78
N GLY A 61 3.26 20.55 -4.95
CA GLY A 61 4.22 20.55 -6.05
C GLY A 61 5.45 19.67 -5.84
N SER A 62 6.25 19.56 -6.90
CA SER A 62 7.51 18.82 -6.92
C SER A 62 8.53 19.48 -6.00
N MET A 63 9.14 18.66 -5.15
CA MET A 63 10.17 19.11 -4.23
C MET A 63 11.49 19.35 -4.96
N ARG A 64 11.89 20.63 -5.08
CA ARG A 64 13.15 21.04 -5.75
C ARG A 64 14.23 21.49 -4.78
N ARG A 65 13.87 21.72 -3.52
CA ARG A 65 14.80 22.16 -2.46
C ARG A 65 15.45 20.94 -1.81
N LYS A 66 16.66 21.14 -1.29
CA LYS A 66 17.30 20.16 -0.42
C LYS A 66 16.51 20.03 0.88
N VAL A 67 16.57 18.85 1.46
CA VAL A 67 15.90 18.53 2.72
C VAL A 67 16.92 18.04 3.72
N PHE A 68 16.77 18.46 4.96
CA PHE A 68 17.63 18.10 6.07
C PHE A 68 16.82 17.40 7.14
N CYS A 69 17.31 16.25 7.58
CA CYS A 69 16.69 15.43 8.61
C CYS A 69 17.38 15.71 9.95
N ASN A 70 16.61 16.22 10.89
CA ASN A 70 16.99 16.41 12.27
C ASN A 70 16.60 15.15 13.04
N ILE A 71 17.56 14.29 13.31
CA ILE A 71 17.35 12.99 13.97
C ILE A 71 17.73 13.13 15.43
N PHE A 72 16.83 12.76 16.33
CA PHE A 72 17.03 12.82 17.78
C PHE A 72 16.91 11.44 18.40
N ASN A 73 17.74 11.15 19.40
CA ASN A 73 17.43 10.13 20.41
C ASN A 73 17.15 10.83 21.75
N GLU A 74 17.21 10.12 22.88
CA GLU A 74 16.94 10.71 24.19
C GLU A 74 18.00 11.75 24.61
N GLU A 75 19.26 11.60 24.18
CA GLU A 75 20.40 12.41 24.67
C GLU A 75 21.07 13.28 23.60
N ARG A 76 20.98 12.89 22.33
CA ARG A 76 21.80 13.38 21.23
C ARG A 76 20.92 13.67 20.01
N TYR A 77 21.36 14.61 19.17
CA TYR A 77 20.72 14.94 17.91
C TYR A 77 21.73 14.94 16.77
N ALA A 78 21.31 14.72 15.54
CA ALA A 78 22.13 14.81 14.33
C ALA A 78 21.37 15.46 13.19
N VAL A 79 22.07 16.25 12.38
CA VAL A 79 21.54 16.83 11.14
C VAL A 79 22.23 16.16 9.96
N VAL A 80 21.43 15.60 9.05
CA VAL A 80 21.90 14.93 7.83
C VAL A 80 21.10 15.40 6.63
N GLU A 81 21.73 15.44 5.46
CA GLU A 81 21.01 15.65 4.20
C GLU A 81 20.14 14.41 3.88
N GLY A 82 18.86 14.65 3.62
CA GLY A 82 17.89 13.63 3.21
C GLY A 82 17.77 13.53 1.70
N TYR A 83 17.59 12.32 1.19
CA TYR A 83 17.35 12.09 -0.24
C TYR A 83 15.84 11.98 -0.50
N VAL A 84 15.33 12.79 -1.41
CA VAL A 84 13.90 12.85 -1.72
C VAL A 84 13.59 12.01 -2.96
N ARG A 85 12.61 11.11 -2.84
CA ARG A 85 12.00 10.39 -3.97
C ARG A 85 10.53 10.77 -4.07
N GLU A 86 10.17 11.49 -5.12
CA GLU A 86 8.77 11.73 -5.45
C GLU A 86 8.12 10.39 -5.83
N ILE A 87 7.08 9.97 -5.12
CA ILE A 87 6.34 8.70 -5.36
C ILE A 87 5.34 8.89 -6.51
N TRP A 88 5.70 9.69 -7.52
CA TRP A 88 4.89 9.98 -8.68
C TRP A 88 5.80 10.07 -9.91
N GLN A 89 5.37 9.51 -11.03
CA GLN A 89 6.09 9.68 -12.29
C GLN A 89 5.44 10.80 -13.10
N ARG A 90 6.24 11.77 -13.53
CA ARG A 90 5.79 12.89 -14.38
C ARG A 90 5.11 12.45 -15.67
N GLY A 91 5.45 11.26 -16.18
CA GLY A 91 4.80 10.67 -17.35
C GLY A 91 3.31 10.33 -17.17
N TRP A 92 2.81 10.22 -15.93
CA TRP A 92 1.39 9.95 -15.65
C TRP A 92 0.55 11.22 -15.63
N ASP A 93 1.10 12.29 -15.06
CA ASP A 93 0.53 13.64 -15.07
C ASP A 93 1.64 14.64 -14.72
N PRO A 94 2.03 15.53 -15.67
CA PRO A 94 3.16 16.44 -15.49
C PRO A 94 2.81 17.69 -14.68
N ARG A 95 1.53 17.93 -14.37
CA ARG A 95 1.09 19.14 -13.68
C ARG A 95 1.60 19.19 -12.25
N ASP A 96 2.04 20.39 -11.85
CA ASP A 96 2.74 20.63 -10.57
C ASP A 96 1.80 21.16 -9.46
N GLN A 97 0.56 21.52 -9.79
CA GLN A 97 -0.42 22.08 -8.83
C GLN A 97 -1.19 20.98 -8.09
N PHE A 98 -0.46 20.04 -7.49
CA PHE A 98 -1.01 18.90 -6.77
C PHE A 98 -0.22 18.62 -5.51
N TYR A 99 -0.87 18.01 -4.52
CA TYR A 99 -0.17 17.40 -3.41
C TYR A 99 0.48 16.09 -3.86
N ASN A 100 1.80 16.00 -3.72
CA ASN A 100 2.65 14.91 -4.17
C ASN A 100 3.23 14.15 -2.99
N ALA A 101 3.04 12.83 -2.97
CA ALA A 101 3.68 11.98 -1.98
C ALA A 101 5.17 11.84 -2.29
N ASN A 102 6.01 11.92 -1.26
CA ASN A 102 7.45 11.74 -1.34
C ASN A 102 7.92 10.78 -0.25
N LEU A 103 8.99 10.07 -0.54
CA LEU A 103 9.78 9.32 0.43
C LEU A 103 11.09 10.07 0.67
N ILE A 104 11.33 10.53 1.89
CA ILE A 104 12.61 11.09 2.31
C ILE A 104 13.41 9.99 3.01
N THR A 105 14.57 9.65 2.46
CA THR A 105 15.51 8.69 3.05
C THR A 105 16.63 9.42 3.77
N CYS A 106 16.69 9.29 5.09
CA CYS A 106 17.66 9.96 5.96
C CYS A 106 18.66 8.94 6.54
N PRO A 107 19.98 9.07 6.30
CA PRO A 107 20.97 8.13 6.83
C PRO A 107 21.16 8.32 8.33
N ILE A 108 21.15 7.23 9.10
CA ILE A 108 21.36 7.26 10.55
C ILE A 108 22.87 7.27 10.84
N PRO A 109 23.40 8.29 11.55
CA PRO A 109 24.80 8.30 11.96
C PRO A 109 25.09 7.17 12.96
N LYS A 110 26.33 6.64 12.93
CA LYS A 110 26.76 5.53 13.81
C LYS A 110 26.44 5.75 15.29
N ARG A 111 26.57 6.99 15.77
CA ARG A 111 26.30 7.38 17.17
C ARG A 111 24.83 7.28 17.60
N LEU A 112 23.89 7.19 16.65
CA LEU A 112 22.46 7.03 16.93
C LEU A 112 21.96 5.62 16.59
N LYS A 113 22.78 4.76 15.98
CA LYS A 113 22.40 3.45 15.43
C LYS A 113 21.78 2.49 16.47
N GLN A 114 22.29 2.51 17.69
CA GLN A 114 21.85 1.61 18.77
C GLN A 114 20.72 2.20 19.63
N SER A 115 20.11 3.31 19.21
CA SER A 115 19.06 3.95 20.00
C SER A 115 17.76 3.15 19.95
N SER A 116 17.17 2.87 21.11
CA SER A 116 15.87 2.19 21.23
C SER A 116 14.68 3.09 20.85
N LYS A 117 14.86 4.41 20.92
CA LYS A 117 13.89 5.42 20.50
C LYS A 117 14.58 6.45 19.62
N LEU A 118 13.94 6.74 18.49
CA LEU A 118 14.36 7.75 17.55
C LEU A 118 13.17 8.67 17.23
N PHE A 119 13.47 9.94 17.06
CA PHE A 119 12.54 10.96 16.61
C PHE A 119 13.15 11.69 15.43
N ILE A 120 12.30 12.19 14.54
CA ILE A 120 12.75 12.89 13.34
C ILE A 120 11.87 14.11 13.06
N SER A 121 12.52 15.23 12.79
CA SER A 121 11.90 16.38 12.14
C SER A 121 12.63 16.72 10.85
N ILE A 122 11.94 17.41 9.95
CA ILE A 122 12.43 17.71 8.62
C ILE A 122 12.54 19.22 8.45
N SER A 123 13.57 19.70 7.76
CA SER A 123 13.72 21.12 7.45
C SER A 123 14.21 21.33 6.03
N THR A 124 13.91 22.50 5.46
CA THR A 124 14.37 22.90 4.12
C THR A 124 15.69 23.67 4.15
N MET A 125 16.17 24.00 5.35
CA MET A 125 17.45 24.68 5.60
C MET A 125 18.27 23.86 6.60
N PRO A 126 19.60 23.79 6.42
CA PRO A 126 20.46 23.09 7.37
C PRO A 126 20.37 23.76 8.75
N CYS A 127 20.48 22.95 9.81
CA CYS A 127 20.49 23.41 11.20
C CYS A 127 19.23 24.19 11.64
N ARG A 128 18.08 24.00 11.00
CA ARG A 128 16.84 24.67 11.43
C ARG A 128 16.08 23.82 12.43
N THR A 129 15.85 24.37 13.63
CA THR A 129 14.98 23.76 14.66
C THR A 129 13.53 23.69 14.17
N GLN A 130 12.85 22.58 14.47
CA GLN A 130 11.42 22.38 14.25
C GLN A 130 10.72 22.15 15.58
N ARG A 131 9.51 22.68 15.73
CA ARG A 131 8.74 22.55 16.99
C ARG A 131 8.17 21.15 17.19
N THR A 132 7.92 20.42 16.10
CA THR A 132 7.30 19.09 16.12
C THR A 132 8.22 18.05 15.49
N ALA A 133 8.16 16.83 16.01
CA ALA A 133 8.86 15.67 15.45
C ALA A 133 7.94 14.44 15.40
N LEU A 134 8.22 13.55 14.45
CA LEU A 134 7.63 12.22 14.38
C LEU A 134 8.44 11.24 15.22
N ARG A 135 7.74 10.33 15.90
CA ARG A 135 8.36 9.11 16.43
C ARG A 135 8.68 8.17 15.27
N VAL A 136 9.89 7.64 15.27
CA VAL A 136 10.31 6.63 14.28
C VAL A 136 9.84 5.25 14.75
N TYR A 137 9.09 4.56 13.89
CA TYR A 137 8.71 3.16 14.11
C TYR A 137 9.93 2.26 13.93
N ILE A 138 10.33 1.63 15.03
CA ILE A 138 11.42 0.65 15.07
C ILE A 138 10.75 -0.73 15.15
N ASN A 139 10.54 -1.35 13.99
CA ASN A 139 9.91 -2.66 13.93
C ASN A 139 10.98 -3.74 14.14
N LEU A 140 10.83 -4.54 15.20
CA LEU A 140 11.69 -5.69 15.42
C LEU A 140 11.42 -6.75 14.34
N PRO A 141 12.45 -7.33 13.72
CA PRO A 141 12.27 -8.45 12.80
C PRO A 141 11.61 -9.63 13.53
N LYS A 142 10.54 -10.19 12.96
CA LYS A 142 10.03 -11.50 13.42
C LYS A 142 11.00 -12.59 12.97
N GLN A 143 11.17 -13.62 13.81
CA GLN A 143 11.99 -14.79 13.46
C GLN A 143 11.42 -15.53 12.24
N THR A 144 10.08 -15.68 12.22
CA THR A 144 9.33 -16.25 11.10
C THR A 144 8.40 -15.18 10.53
N LYS A 145 8.45 -15.01 9.21
CA LYS A 145 7.57 -14.08 8.50
C LYS A 145 6.34 -14.82 7.99
N GLU A 146 5.17 -14.21 8.17
CA GLU A 146 3.92 -14.65 7.56
C GLU A 146 4.01 -14.54 6.02
N ALA A 147 3.20 -15.32 5.30
CA ALA A 147 3.30 -15.36 3.84
C ALA A 147 2.87 -14.04 3.18
N VAL A 148 1.64 -13.60 3.41
CA VAL A 148 1.02 -12.47 2.68
C VAL A 148 0.23 -11.57 3.62
N THR A 149 0.46 -10.25 3.49
CA THR A 149 -0.45 -9.21 4.00
C THR A 149 -1.15 -8.51 2.84
N VAL A 150 -2.37 -8.01 3.09
CA VAL A 150 -3.11 -7.17 2.15
C VAL A 150 -3.16 -5.72 2.63
N CYS A 151 -2.85 -4.79 1.74
CA CYS A 151 -2.92 -3.35 1.96
C CYS A 151 -4.04 -2.75 1.10
N VAL A 152 -5.01 -2.12 1.74
CA VAL A 152 -6.15 -1.46 1.07
C VAL A 152 -5.97 0.05 1.11
N LYS A 153 -6.34 0.74 0.03
CA LYS A 153 -6.32 2.21 0.00
C LYS A 153 -7.30 2.85 0.99
N GLY A 154 -7.21 4.16 1.13
CA GLY A 154 -8.18 4.97 1.86
C GLY A 154 -9.60 4.77 1.33
N MET A 155 -10.45 4.14 2.14
CA MET A 155 -11.85 3.86 1.84
C MET A 155 -12.71 5.08 2.15
N ASP A 156 -13.51 5.48 1.17
CA ASP A 156 -14.43 6.61 1.23
C ASP A 156 -15.79 6.18 0.66
N PHE A 157 -16.58 5.51 1.50
CA PHE A 157 -17.92 5.05 1.13
C PHE A 157 -18.97 5.92 1.84
N GLN A 158 -19.98 6.31 1.07
CA GLN A 158 -21.18 6.98 1.58
C GLN A 158 -22.32 5.99 1.83
N GLU A 159 -22.27 4.86 1.14
CA GLU A 159 -23.23 3.76 1.25
C GLU A 159 -22.68 2.65 2.14
N ASP A 160 -23.58 1.86 2.70
CA ASP A 160 -23.20 0.67 3.46
C ASP A 160 -22.71 -0.44 2.52
N VAL A 161 -21.42 -0.77 2.64
CA VAL A 161 -20.77 -1.86 1.90
C VAL A 161 -20.39 -3.02 2.82
N SER A 162 -20.93 -3.06 4.04
CA SER A 162 -20.52 -4.00 5.09
C SER A 162 -20.61 -5.46 4.65
N GLN A 163 -21.75 -5.89 4.09
CA GLN A 163 -21.93 -7.28 3.65
C GLN A 163 -20.91 -7.70 2.56
N ARG A 164 -20.67 -6.82 1.58
CA ARG A 164 -19.68 -7.07 0.52
C ARG A 164 -18.26 -7.09 1.07
N LEU A 165 -17.98 -6.25 2.08
CA LEU A 165 -16.68 -6.19 2.71
C LEU A 165 -16.41 -7.42 3.59
N VAL A 166 -17.42 -7.98 4.27
CA VAL A 166 -17.31 -9.27 4.96
C VAL A 166 -16.94 -10.36 3.97
N GLU A 167 -17.68 -10.49 2.86
CA GLU A 167 -17.40 -11.51 1.83
C GLU A 167 -15.97 -11.39 1.30
N TRP A 168 -15.52 -10.15 1.03
CA TRP A 168 -14.17 -9.89 0.56
C TRP A 168 -13.10 -10.22 1.59
N LEU A 169 -13.29 -9.83 2.85
CA LEU A 169 -12.33 -10.12 3.92
C LEU A 169 -12.22 -11.62 4.19
N GLU A 170 -13.35 -12.33 4.29
CA GLU A 170 -13.35 -13.77 4.50
C GLU A 170 -12.66 -14.50 3.34
N ALA A 171 -12.83 -14.04 2.10
CA ALA A 171 -12.10 -14.59 0.96
C ALA A 171 -10.58 -14.38 1.08
N GLN A 172 -10.11 -13.22 1.56
CA GLN A 172 -8.68 -13.00 1.80
C GLN A 172 -8.14 -13.96 2.87
N TYR A 173 -8.84 -14.11 3.99
CA TYR A 173 -8.42 -15.02 5.06
C TYR A 173 -8.47 -16.48 4.62
N LEU A 174 -9.45 -16.85 3.79
CA LEU A 174 -9.55 -18.20 3.23
C LEU A 174 -8.34 -18.54 2.34
N PHE A 175 -7.80 -17.57 1.61
CA PHE A 175 -6.56 -17.75 0.83
C PHE A 175 -5.27 -17.64 1.65
N GLY A 176 -5.37 -17.58 2.99
CA GLY A 176 -4.23 -17.59 3.88
C GLY A 176 -3.55 -16.22 4.06
N VAL A 177 -4.28 -15.12 3.83
CA VAL A 177 -3.81 -13.79 4.26
C VAL A 177 -3.84 -13.73 5.78
N SER A 178 -2.72 -13.37 6.40
CA SER A 178 -2.61 -13.26 7.86
C SER A 178 -3.11 -11.92 8.40
N THR A 179 -2.99 -10.86 7.61
CA THR A 179 -3.34 -9.50 8.06
C THR A 179 -3.80 -8.64 6.90
N VAL A 180 -4.96 -8.00 7.08
CA VAL A 180 -5.48 -6.97 6.18
C VAL A 180 -5.40 -5.60 6.86
N THR A 181 -4.75 -4.65 6.21
CA THR A 181 -4.65 -3.25 6.69
C THR A 181 -5.55 -2.37 5.83
N VAL A 182 -6.46 -1.67 6.50
CA VAL A 182 -7.48 -0.85 5.84
C VAL A 182 -7.40 0.58 6.34
N TYR A 183 -7.26 1.52 5.42
CA TYR A 183 -7.29 2.94 5.73
C TYR A 183 -8.69 3.48 5.54
N LYS A 184 -9.20 4.24 6.51
CA LYS A 184 -10.57 4.76 6.46
C LYS A 184 -10.62 6.27 6.65
N TYR A 185 -11.37 6.93 5.77
CA TYR A 185 -11.62 8.37 5.85
C TYR A 185 -12.78 8.73 6.80
N THR A 186 -13.81 7.89 6.83
CA THR A 186 -15.01 8.07 7.66
C THR A 186 -15.13 6.87 8.61
N PHE A 187 -15.62 7.12 9.81
CA PHE A 187 -15.77 6.09 10.84
C PHE A 187 -17.11 5.38 10.66
N ILE A 188 -17.08 4.08 10.33
CA ILE A 188 -18.26 3.18 10.37
C ILE A 188 -18.05 2.27 11.58
N GLU A 189 -18.59 2.62 12.75
CA GLU A 189 -18.18 2.02 14.03
C GLU A 189 -18.46 0.51 14.10
N LYS A 190 -19.67 0.10 13.73
CA LYS A 190 -20.16 -1.28 13.96
C LYS A 190 -19.34 -2.35 13.23
N PHE A 191 -18.94 -2.07 11.99
CA PHE A 191 -18.20 -3.03 11.15
C PHE A 191 -16.76 -3.25 11.65
N PHE A 192 -16.07 -2.18 12.03
CA PHE A 192 -14.64 -2.24 12.34
C PHE A 192 -14.32 -2.73 13.76
N ILE A 193 -15.33 -2.86 14.64
CA ILE A 193 -15.16 -3.40 16.00
C ILE A 193 -15.06 -4.93 15.98
N TYR A 194 -15.75 -5.61 15.06
CA TYR A 194 -15.71 -7.07 14.99
C TYR A 194 -14.37 -7.61 14.48
N TYR A 195 -13.80 -6.95 13.48
CA TYR A 195 -12.47 -7.28 12.95
C TYR A 195 -11.33 -6.64 13.78
N THR A 196 -11.48 -6.53 15.11
CA THR A 196 -10.54 -5.86 16.04
C THR A 196 -9.10 -6.37 16.01
N THR A 197 -8.84 -7.52 15.40
CA THR A 197 -7.50 -8.06 15.13
C THR A 197 -6.85 -7.51 13.85
N ASN A 198 -7.57 -6.74 13.04
CA ASN A 198 -7.14 -6.22 11.73
C ASN A 198 -6.90 -4.71 11.77
N PHE A 199 -5.77 -4.28 11.17
CA PHE A 199 -5.25 -2.93 11.32
C PHE A 199 -6.13 -1.90 10.59
N HIS A 200 -7.05 -1.29 11.32
CA HIS A 200 -7.84 -0.16 10.84
C HIS A 200 -7.15 1.16 11.16
N ILE A 201 -6.68 1.86 10.14
CA ILE A 201 -5.93 3.10 10.30
C ILE A 201 -6.83 4.27 9.85
N PRO A 202 -7.20 5.20 10.75
CA PRO A 202 -7.89 6.40 10.33
C PRO A 202 -6.96 7.18 9.39
N LEU A 203 -7.51 7.81 8.36
CA LEU A 203 -6.77 8.60 7.37
C LEU A 203 -7.48 9.93 7.12
N THR A 204 -6.70 11.01 7.06
CA THR A 204 -7.15 12.34 6.60
C THR A 204 -6.32 12.75 5.40
N LEU A 205 -6.87 13.65 4.58
CA LEU A 205 -6.15 14.26 3.47
C LEU A 205 -5.12 15.27 4.00
N PRO A 206 -3.94 15.37 3.37
CA PRO A 206 -2.85 16.25 3.80
C PRO A 206 -3.12 17.73 3.49
N GLY A 207 -2.40 18.58 4.21
CA GLY A 207 -2.38 20.04 3.99
C GLY A 207 -3.74 20.69 4.08
N HIS A 208 -4.04 21.58 3.14
CA HIS A 208 -5.28 22.33 3.08
C HIS A 208 -6.41 21.56 2.38
N SER A 209 -6.25 20.25 2.19
CA SER A 209 -7.30 19.41 1.61
C SER A 209 -8.50 19.28 2.55
N PRO A 210 -9.74 19.25 2.03
CA PRO A 210 -10.93 19.18 2.87
C PRO A 210 -11.07 17.82 3.54
N ASN A 211 -11.29 17.81 4.85
CA ASN A 211 -11.50 16.59 5.63
C ASN A 211 -12.92 16.41 6.18
N LEU A 212 -13.81 17.38 5.98
CA LEU A 212 -15.24 17.21 6.27
C LEU A 212 -15.83 16.13 5.34
N PRO A 213 -16.50 15.06 5.84
CA PRO A 213 -16.78 13.85 5.08
C PRO A 213 -17.39 14.09 3.69
N LEU A 214 -18.52 14.80 3.59
CA LEU A 214 -19.18 15.05 2.30
C LEU A 214 -18.35 15.92 1.35
N VAL A 215 -17.64 16.91 1.88
CA VAL A 215 -16.79 17.82 1.09
C VAL A 215 -15.57 17.06 0.56
N ARG A 216 -14.94 16.25 1.42
CA ARG A 216 -13.84 15.36 1.08
C ARG A 216 -14.24 14.38 -0.01
N SER A 217 -15.39 13.71 0.11
CA SER A 217 -15.84 12.74 -0.90
C SER A 217 -16.11 13.40 -2.24
N ARG A 218 -16.72 14.59 -2.24
CA ARG A 218 -16.89 15.38 -3.47
C ARG A 218 -15.55 15.80 -4.07
N TYR A 219 -14.58 16.19 -3.24
CA TYR A 219 -13.23 16.55 -3.68
C TYR A 219 -12.50 15.36 -4.33
N ILE A 220 -12.50 14.20 -3.66
CA ILE A 220 -11.89 12.96 -4.15
C ILE A 220 -12.57 12.49 -5.45
N ALA A 221 -13.90 12.56 -5.54
CA ALA A 221 -14.65 12.14 -6.71
C ALA A 221 -14.41 13.04 -7.93
N ARG A 222 -14.31 14.36 -7.73
CA ARG A 222 -14.11 15.34 -8.82
C ARG A 222 -12.65 15.42 -9.27
N ASN A 223 -11.69 15.18 -8.38
CA ASN A 223 -10.27 15.29 -8.68
C ASN A 223 -9.57 13.93 -8.69
N ARG A 224 -9.77 13.19 -9.78
CA ARG A 224 -9.21 11.83 -9.96
C ARG A 224 -7.69 11.77 -9.82
N GLN A 225 -6.97 12.79 -10.30
CA GLN A 225 -5.50 12.77 -10.26
C GLN A 225 -4.99 13.03 -8.85
N GLN A 226 -5.60 13.97 -8.12
CA GLN A 226 -5.26 14.16 -6.71
C GLN A 226 -5.63 12.94 -5.85
N LYS A 227 -6.77 12.29 -6.13
CA LYS A 227 -7.14 11.01 -5.51
C LYS A 227 -6.01 9.98 -5.66
N ARG A 228 -5.53 9.74 -6.88
CA ARG A 228 -4.44 8.78 -7.15
C ARG A 228 -3.15 9.13 -6.40
N ARG A 229 -2.82 10.41 -6.27
CA ARG A 229 -1.65 10.87 -5.50
C ARG A 229 -1.84 10.64 -4.00
N HIS A 230 -3.04 10.88 -3.47
CA HIS A 230 -3.36 10.61 -2.05
C HIS A 230 -3.35 9.11 -1.70
N GLU A 231 -3.73 8.23 -2.63
CA GLU A 231 -3.69 6.77 -2.45
C GLU A 231 -2.25 6.23 -2.24
N LEU A 232 -1.21 6.97 -2.61
CA LEU A 232 0.19 6.54 -2.48
C LEU A 232 0.67 6.45 -1.03
N ILE A 233 0.21 7.34 -0.17
CA ILE A 233 0.60 7.36 1.24
C ILE A 233 0.17 6.09 1.97
N PRO A 234 -1.12 5.67 1.95
CA PRO A 234 -1.53 4.44 2.62
C PRO A 234 -0.87 3.19 2.04
N TYR A 235 -0.58 3.14 0.72
CA TYR A 235 0.15 2.02 0.14
C TYR A 235 1.55 1.87 0.73
N ASN A 236 2.29 2.98 0.80
CA ASN A 236 3.67 2.95 1.28
C ASN A 236 3.75 2.84 2.80
N ASP A 237 2.81 3.43 3.54
CA ASP A 237 2.73 3.29 4.99
C ASP A 237 2.48 1.82 5.37
N CYS A 238 1.51 1.17 4.73
CA CYS A 238 1.22 -0.25 4.96
C CYS A 238 2.41 -1.14 4.57
N PHE A 239 3.06 -0.83 3.46
CA PHE A 239 4.29 -1.51 3.02
C PHE A 239 5.35 -1.50 4.14
N TYR A 240 5.64 -0.32 4.73
CA TYR A 240 6.66 -0.21 5.77
C TYR A 240 6.24 -0.82 7.13
N ARG A 241 4.94 -0.83 7.46
CA ARG A 241 4.43 -1.52 8.66
C ARG A 241 4.71 -3.02 8.63
N HIS A 242 4.59 -3.64 7.47
CA HIS A 242 4.60 -5.11 7.34
C HIS A 242 5.90 -5.70 6.78
N ILE A 243 6.86 -4.85 6.45
CA ILE A 243 8.11 -5.25 5.81
C ILE A 243 8.95 -6.24 6.62
N THR A 244 8.87 -6.15 7.95
CA THR A 244 9.59 -7.01 8.90
C THR A 244 8.77 -8.23 9.32
N THR A 245 7.47 -8.26 9.04
CA THR A 245 6.53 -9.27 9.55
C THR A 245 6.03 -10.25 8.47
N HIS A 246 6.02 -9.84 7.20
CA HIS A 246 5.51 -10.64 6.08
C HIS A 246 6.55 -10.83 4.97
N ARG A 247 6.40 -11.90 4.18
CA ARG A 247 7.22 -12.18 2.98
C ARG A 247 6.76 -11.38 1.77
N TYR A 248 5.46 -11.17 1.63
CA TYR A 248 4.86 -10.43 0.53
C TYR A 248 3.76 -9.48 1.01
N THR A 249 3.56 -8.39 0.26
CA THR A 249 2.40 -7.51 0.39
C THR A 249 1.64 -7.41 -0.91
N LEU A 250 0.32 -7.54 -0.83
CA LEU A 250 -0.59 -7.41 -1.94
C LEU A 250 -1.43 -6.14 -1.77
N ILE A 251 -1.37 -5.24 -2.75
CA ILE A 251 -2.15 -4.00 -2.74
C ILE A 251 -3.44 -4.22 -3.52
N LEU A 252 -4.58 -4.27 -2.83
CA LEU A 252 -5.89 -4.53 -3.43
C LEU A 252 -6.89 -3.42 -3.16
N ASP A 253 -7.78 -3.24 -4.11
CA ASP A 253 -9.07 -2.61 -3.85
C ASP A 253 -10.07 -3.68 -3.34
N ILE A 254 -11.10 -3.27 -2.60
CA ILE A 254 -12.10 -4.21 -2.04
C ILE A 254 -12.99 -4.87 -3.10
N ASP A 255 -12.83 -4.47 -4.36
CA ASP A 255 -13.51 -5.03 -5.53
C ASP A 255 -12.58 -5.95 -6.34
N GLU A 256 -11.41 -6.31 -5.80
CA GLU A 256 -10.41 -7.14 -6.45
C GLU A 256 -10.05 -8.36 -5.59
N LEU A 257 -9.96 -9.53 -6.23
CA LEU A 257 -9.58 -10.78 -5.58
C LEU A 257 -8.54 -11.50 -6.45
N VAL A 258 -7.37 -11.81 -5.89
CA VAL A 258 -6.41 -12.69 -6.57
C VAL A 258 -6.75 -14.11 -6.17
N VAL A 259 -7.09 -14.95 -7.14
CA VAL A 259 -7.54 -16.31 -6.90
C VAL A 259 -6.44 -17.25 -7.35
N PRO A 260 -5.78 -17.97 -6.43
CA PRO A 260 -5.00 -19.15 -6.78
C PRO A 260 -5.88 -20.13 -7.54
N LEU A 261 -5.38 -20.82 -8.56
CA LEU A 261 -6.16 -21.80 -9.33
C LEU A 261 -5.69 -23.24 -9.09
N GLU A 262 -4.39 -23.46 -8.89
CA GLU A 262 -3.80 -24.80 -8.67
C GLU A 262 -3.56 -25.11 -7.17
N HIS A 263 -3.69 -24.12 -6.27
CA HIS A 263 -3.35 -24.25 -4.83
C HIS A 263 -4.39 -23.59 -3.94
N ASP A 264 -4.57 -24.02 -2.69
CA ASP A 264 -5.64 -23.46 -1.84
C ASP A 264 -5.23 -22.15 -1.15
N THR A 265 -3.93 -21.97 -0.87
CA THR A 265 -3.41 -20.79 -0.17
C THR A 265 -2.39 -20.02 -0.99
N TYR A 266 -2.22 -18.73 -0.69
CA TYR A 266 -1.15 -17.93 -1.27
C TYR A 266 0.24 -18.43 -0.88
N SER A 267 0.39 -19.03 0.31
CA SER A 267 1.66 -19.61 0.75
C SER A 267 2.12 -20.72 -0.19
N ASP A 268 1.22 -21.65 -0.53
CA ASP A 268 1.52 -22.77 -1.42
C ASP A 268 1.77 -22.31 -2.85
N LEU A 269 0.95 -21.38 -3.34
CA LEU A 269 1.15 -20.73 -4.64
C LEU A 269 2.53 -20.07 -4.73
N LEU A 270 2.92 -19.32 -3.69
CA LEU A 270 4.22 -18.65 -3.63
C LEU A 270 5.37 -19.64 -3.64
N ASN A 271 5.28 -20.72 -2.87
CA ASN A 271 6.29 -21.76 -2.84
C ASN A 271 6.44 -22.43 -4.22
N ALA A 272 5.32 -22.69 -4.91
CA ALA A 272 5.34 -23.26 -6.26
C ALA A 272 5.94 -22.32 -7.31
N ILE A 273 5.67 -21.00 -7.20
CA ILE A 273 6.29 -19.98 -8.07
C ILE A 273 7.79 -19.90 -7.81
N GLU A 274 8.20 -19.83 -6.54
CA GLU A 274 9.61 -19.71 -6.16
C GLU A 274 10.41 -20.95 -6.53
N ALA A 275 9.88 -22.16 -6.34
CA ALA A 275 10.54 -23.41 -6.71
C ALA A 275 10.82 -23.50 -8.23
N ASN A 276 9.96 -22.92 -9.06
CA ASN A 276 10.11 -22.90 -10.52
C ASN A 276 10.87 -21.67 -11.04
N THR A 277 11.19 -20.71 -10.17
CA THR A 277 11.84 -19.46 -10.58
C THR A 277 13.32 -19.53 -10.27
N THR A 278 14.15 -19.57 -11.31
CA THR A 278 15.62 -19.52 -11.20
C THR A 278 16.17 -18.11 -10.95
N VAL A 279 15.28 -17.12 -10.89
CA VAL A 279 15.60 -15.70 -10.84
C VAL A 279 15.68 -15.23 -9.41
N GLU A 280 16.89 -14.83 -9.00
CA GLU A 280 17.08 -14.19 -7.71
C GLU A 280 16.58 -12.74 -7.71
N ARG A 281 16.27 -12.22 -6.52
CA ARG A 281 15.98 -10.79 -6.27
C ARG A 281 14.79 -10.21 -7.04
N ILE A 282 13.68 -10.96 -7.09
CA ILE A 282 12.40 -10.52 -7.66
C ILE A 282 11.82 -9.33 -6.89
N SER A 283 11.37 -8.29 -7.59
CA SER A 283 10.69 -7.15 -6.96
C SER A 283 9.22 -7.44 -6.64
N SER A 284 8.51 -8.06 -7.58
CA SER A 284 7.06 -8.29 -7.48
C SER A 284 6.57 -9.38 -8.43
N LEU A 285 5.43 -9.98 -8.08
CA LEU A 285 4.67 -10.89 -8.92
C LEU A 285 3.43 -10.17 -9.44
N SER A 286 3.15 -10.22 -10.73
CA SER A 286 1.96 -9.59 -11.33
C SER A 286 0.97 -10.63 -11.80
N PHE A 287 -0.29 -10.42 -11.41
CA PHE A 287 -1.42 -11.27 -11.78
C PHE A 287 -2.27 -10.58 -12.85
N SER A 288 -2.62 -11.32 -13.90
CA SER A 288 -3.44 -10.82 -15.00
C SER A 288 -4.87 -10.55 -14.54
N ASN A 289 -5.45 -9.45 -15.03
CA ASN A 289 -6.78 -9.00 -14.64
C ASN A 289 -7.87 -9.57 -15.55
N VAL A 290 -8.95 -10.04 -14.94
CA VAL A 290 -10.20 -10.37 -15.64
C VAL A 290 -11.35 -9.63 -14.99
N PHE A 291 -12.17 -8.95 -15.81
CA PHE A 291 -13.31 -8.20 -15.30
C PHE A 291 -14.52 -9.09 -15.06
N LYS A 292 -15.25 -8.80 -13.98
CA LYS A 292 -16.54 -9.41 -13.65
C LYS A 292 -17.57 -8.30 -13.53
N PHE A 293 -18.52 -8.29 -14.45
CA PHE A 293 -19.63 -7.33 -14.45
C PHE A 293 -20.89 -8.01 -13.94
N PRO A 294 -21.84 -7.30 -13.29
CA PRO A 294 -23.13 -7.87 -12.94
C PRO A 294 -23.79 -8.49 -14.17
N ALA A 295 -24.15 -9.77 -14.06
CA ALA A 295 -24.89 -10.47 -15.10
C ALA A 295 -26.29 -9.86 -15.25
N LYS A 296 -26.85 -9.89 -16.46
CA LYS A 296 -28.24 -9.45 -16.72
C LYS A 296 -29.26 -10.32 -15.98
N THR A 297 -28.95 -11.61 -15.85
CA THR A 297 -29.71 -12.60 -15.08
C THR A 297 -28.96 -12.90 -13.80
N GLU A 298 -29.56 -12.59 -12.66
CA GLU A 298 -28.94 -12.86 -11.38
C GLU A 298 -28.91 -14.37 -11.09
N ASN A 299 -27.76 -14.88 -10.65
CA ASN A 299 -27.70 -16.22 -10.10
C ASN A 299 -28.42 -16.24 -8.75
N THR A 300 -29.46 -17.05 -8.61
CA THR A 300 -30.26 -17.20 -7.38
C THR A 300 -29.82 -18.40 -6.54
N SER A 301 -28.82 -19.18 -7.00
CA SER A 301 -28.30 -20.34 -6.25
C SER A 301 -27.59 -19.93 -4.96
N TRP A 302 -27.09 -18.70 -4.87
CA TRP A 302 -26.41 -18.17 -3.70
C TRP A 302 -27.22 -17.03 -3.05
N ALA A 303 -27.09 -16.89 -1.73
CA ALA A 303 -27.76 -15.83 -0.98
C ALA A 303 -27.37 -14.43 -1.48
N LYS A 304 -28.29 -13.46 -1.37
CA LYS A 304 -28.14 -12.12 -1.97
C LYS A 304 -26.88 -11.37 -1.54
N HIS A 305 -26.41 -11.59 -0.32
CA HIS A 305 -25.21 -10.98 0.24
C HIS A 305 -23.89 -11.57 -0.28
N MET A 306 -23.92 -12.74 -0.92
CA MET A 306 -22.76 -13.39 -1.54
C MET A 306 -22.48 -12.82 -2.94
N TYR A 307 -22.10 -11.55 -3.00
CA TYR A 307 -21.94 -10.79 -4.24
C TYR A 307 -20.90 -11.41 -5.20
N MET A 308 -19.76 -11.87 -4.69
CA MET A 308 -18.70 -12.46 -5.51
C MET A 308 -19.10 -13.83 -6.06
N LEU A 309 -19.74 -14.68 -5.26
CA LEU A 309 -20.23 -16.00 -5.71
C LEU A 309 -21.41 -15.89 -6.70
N ARG A 310 -22.30 -14.91 -6.51
CA ARG A 310 -23.43 -14.68 -7.44
C ARG A 310 -22.95 -14.23 -8.82
N ASN A 311 -21.79 -13.60 -8.91
CA ASN A 311 -21.23 -13.18 -10.19
C ASN A 311 -20.41 -14.31 -10.81
N SER A 312 -21.09 -15.25 -11.49
CA SER A 312 -20.47 -16.42 -12.11
C SER A 312 -19.84 -16.18 -13.47
N LEU A 313 -19.98 -14.98 -14.05
CA LEU A 313 -19.45 -14.65 -15.37
C LEU A 313 -18.23 -13.72 -15.28
N ARG A 314 -17.23 -13.98 -16.12
CA ARG A 314 -16.09 -13.07 -16.34
C ARG A 314 -15.93 -12.74 -17.81
N SER A 315 -15.29 -11.62 -18.13
CA SER A 315 -14.87 -11.31 -19.50
C SER A 315 -13.97 -12.42 -20.04
N ARG A 316 -14.19 -12.84 -21.28
CA ARG A 316 -13.30 -13.82 -21.95
C ARG A 316 -11.90 -13.26 -22.14
N LYS A 317 -11.81 -11.96 -22.45
CA LYS A 317 -10.54 -11.25 -22.62
C LYS A 317 -9.87 -11.01 -21.27
N THR A 318 -8.70 -11.64 -21.07
CA THR A 318 -7.77 -11.27 -20.01
C THR A 318 -7.05 -9.96 -20.38
N SER A 319 -6.82 -9.09 -19.40
CA SER A 319 -6.11 -7.82 -19.60
C SER A 319 -4.63 -8.05 -19.88
N ASP A 320 -4.05 -7.22 -20.74
CA ASP A 320 -2.61 -7.29 -21.06
C ASP A 320 -1.74 -7.16 -19.81
N ARG A 321 -0.55 -7.75 -19.86
CA ARG A 321 0.43 -7.80 -18.76
C ARG A 321 0.75 -6.44 -18.10
N ARG A 322 0.54 -5.32 -18.78
CA ARG A 322 0.80 -3.96 -18.26
C ARG A 322 -0.44 -3.22 -17.78
N ASN A 323 -1.62 -3.73 -18.09
CA ASN A 323 -2.88 -3.04 -17.88
C ASN A 323 -3.71 -3.75 -16.81
N TYR A 324 -4.12 -3.02 -15.78
CA TYR A 324 -5.01 -3.46 -14.69
C TYR A 324 -4.54 -4.64 -13.82
N GLY A 325 -3.42 -5.30 -14.14
CA GLY A 325 -2.85 -6.35 -13.31
C GLY A 325 -2.49 -5.83 -11.91
N LYS A 326 -2.51 -6.70 -10.89
CA LYS A 326 -2.08 -6.33 -9.55
C LYS A 326 -0.77 -7.01 -9.20
N SER A 327 0.11 -6.23 -8.58
CA SER A 327 1.40 -6.73 -8.14
C SER A 327 1.36 -7.09 -6.66
N MET A 328 1.84 -8.28 -6.34
CA MET A 328 2.27 -8.65 -5.01
C MET A 328 3.76 -8.38 -4.88
N THR A 329 4.12 -7.44 -4.01
CA THR A 329 5.50 -6.99 -3.82
C THR A 329 6.23 -7.92 -2.87
N ASN A 330 7.44 -8.33 -3.25
CA ASN A 330 8.28 -9.22 -2.44
C ASN A 330 9.09 -8.41 -1.42
N PHE A 331 8.84 -8.63 -0.14
CA PHE A 331 9.61 -8.03 0.95
C PHE A 331 10.93 -8.76 1.20
N SER A 332 10.94 -10.08 1.04
CA SER A 332 12.07 -10.96 1.35
C SER A 332 13.33 -10.63 0.54
N THR A 333 13.18 -10.10 -0.67
CA THR A 333 14.34 -9.73 -1.51
C THR A 333 14.98 -8.40 -1.09
N ALA A 334 14.33 -7.62 -0.23
CA ALA A 334 14.78 -6.31 0.24
C ALA A 334 15.14 -5.35 -0.91
N THR A 335 14.44 -5.45 -2.04
CA THR A 335 14.77 -4.72 -3.28
C THR A 335 13.94 -3.47 -3.52
N VAL A 336 12.81 -3.31 -2.83
CA VAL A 336 11.82 -2.26 -3.11
C VAL A 336 11.85 -1.16 -2.04
N ALA A 337 11.89 0.08 -2.49
CA ALA A 337 11.85 1.28 -1.67
C ALA A 337 10.43 1.86 -1.57
N THR A 338 9.69 1.92 -2.68
CA THR A 338 8.29 2.39 -2.67
C THR A 338 7.45 1.53 -3.59
N VAL A 339 6.16 1.46 -3.28
CA VAL A 339 5.16 0.70 -4.02
C VAL A 339 4.13 1.62 -4.67
N PHE A 340 3.56 1.13 -5.77
CA PHE A 340 2.41 1.69 -6.46
C PHE A 340 1.34 0.59 -6.57
N ASN A 341 0.09 0.97 -6.84
CA ASN A 341 -1.06 0.04 -6.88
C ASN A 341 -0.83 -1.19 -7.78
N HIS A 342 -0.04 -1.05 -8.84
CA HIS A 342 0.16 -2.10 -9.86
C HIS A 342 1.59 -2.64 -9.94
N PHE A 343 2.58 -2.04 -9.26
CA PHE A 343 3.98 -2.48 -9.30
C PHE A 343 4.83 -1.85 -8.19
N ALA A 344 5.99 -2.46 -7.93
CA ALA A 344 7.07 -1.82 -7.17
C ALA A 344 7.64 -0.63 -7.95
N LEU A 345 7.55 0.58 -7.39
CA LEU A 345 7.88 1.82 -8.09
C LEU A 345 9.37 2.14 -8.06
N HIS A 346 9.96 2.22 -6.86
CA HIS A 346 11.38 2.52 -6.68
C HIS A 346 12.14 1.33 -6.13
N ARG A 347 13.37 1.15 -6.60
CA ARG A 347 14.28 0.10 -6.14
C ARG A 347 15.23 0.65 -5.07
N LEU A 348 15.60 -0.20 -4.11
CA LEU A 348 16.64 0.07 -3.12
C LEU A 348 18.06 -0.17 -3.65
N THR A 349 18.20 -1.04 -4.66
CA THR A 349 19.49 -1.40 -5.26
C THR A 349 19.34 -1.53 -6.78
N PRO A 350 20.42 -1.35 -7.57
CA PRO A 350 20.34 -1.39 -9.03
C PRO A 350 20.15 -2.82 -9.59
N ASN A 351 20.79 -3.83 -8.98
CA ASN A 351 20.73 -5.21 -9.44
C ASN A 351 19.49 -5.92 -8.87
N VAL A 352 18.34 -5.68 -9.48
CA VAL A 352 17.03 -6.22 -9.06
C VAL A 352 16.32 -6.73 -10.28
N THR A 353 15.86 -7.98 -10.21
CA THR A 353 15.00 -8.51 -11.25
C THR A 353 13.62 -7.89 -11.10
N GLY A 354 13.06 -7.42 -12.23
CA GLY A 354 11.78 -6.74 -12.24
C GLY A 354 10.60 -7.65 -11.92
N THR A 355 9.41 -7.20 -12.32
CA THR A 355 8.17 -7.93 -12.09
C THR A 355 8.12 -9.22 -12.90
N ILE A 356 7.83 -10.34 -12.23
CA ILE A 356 7.50 -11.60 -12.89
C ILE A 356 6.00 -11.64 -13.16
N TYR A 357 5.62 -12.04 -14.37
CA TYR A 357 4.23 -12.23 -14.74
C TYR A 357 3.81 -13.66 -14.45
N VAL A 358 2.88 -13.82 -13.52
CA VAL A 358 2.39 -15.14 -13.13
C VAL A 358 1.50 -15.67 -14.26
N PRO A 359 1.74 -16.90 -14.73
CA PRO A 359 0.86 -17.56 -15.70
C PRO A 359 -0.58 -17.63 -15.21
N GLU A 360 -1.54 -17.39 -16.11
CA GLU A 360 -2.98 -17.41 -15.78
C GLU A 360 -3.43 -18.74 -15.19
N ARG A 361 -2.78 -19.86 -15.54
CA ARG A 361 -3.07 -21.19 -14.96
C ARG A 361 -2.81 -21.28 -13.46
N LEU A 362 -1.88 -20.49 -12.92
CA LEU A 362 -1.51 -20.52 -11.50
C LEU A 362 -2.42 -19.62 -10.67
N ALA A 363 -2.68 -18.40 -11.15
CA ALA A 363 -3.53 -17.44 -10.49
C ALA A 363 -4.03 -16.35 -11.44
N ILE A 364 -5.23 -15.85 -11.17
CA ILE A 364 -5.85 -14.72 -11.88
C ILE A 364 -6.38 -13.69 -10.90
N LYS A 365 -6.42 -12.42 -11.31
CA LYS A 365 -7.07 -11.36 -10.53
C LYS A 365 -8.47 -11.12 -11.08
N LEU A 366 -9.49 -11.41 -10.27
CA LEU A 366 -10.87 -11.05 -10.53
C LEU A 366 -11.10 -9.60 -10.13
N HIS A 367 -11.67 -8.79 -11.03
CA HIS A 367 -12.03 -7.40 -10.76
C HIS A 367 -13.52 -7.19 -10.96
N TYR A 368 -14.23 -7.10 -9.85
CA TYR A 368 -15.66 -6.90 -9.80
C TYR A 368 -16.00 -5.42 -10.03
N LYS A 369 -16.71 -5.11 -11.11
CA LYS A 369 -17.05 -3.74 -11.48
C LYS A 369 -18.50 -3.64 -11.89
N LEU A 370 -19.20 -2.59 -11.44
CA LEU A 370 -20.55 -2.28 -11.94
C LEU A 370 -20.51 -1.80 -13.41
N THR A 371 -19.50 -1.02 -13.76
CA THR A 371 -19.32 -0.42 -15.09
C THR A 371 -17.86 -0.47 -15.53
N CYS A 372 -17.61 -0.42 -16.84
CA CYS A 372 -16.25 -0.43 -17.37
C CYS A 372 -15.44 0.77 -16.86
N PRO A 373 -14.14 0.58 -16.62
CA PRO A 373 -13.22 1.70 -16.45
C PRO A 373 -13.26 2.63 -17.66
N ILE A 374 -13.16 3.94 -17.41
CA ILE A 374 -13.12 4.98 -18.47
C ILE A 374 -11.95 4.71 -19.43
N GLU A 375 -10.85 4.19 -18.92
CA GLU A 375 -9.67 3.83 -19.71
C GLU A 375 -9.90 2.71 -20.72
N SER A 376 -10.89 1.83 -20.50
CA SER A 376 -11.18 0.72 -21.41
C SER A 376 -11.82 1.20 -22.73
N ARG A 377 -12.35 2.43 -22.78
CA ARG A 377 -12.87 3.11 -23.99
C ARG A 377 -13.65 2.15 -24.91
N LYS A 378 -13.12 1.87 -26.11
CA LYS A 378 -13.75 1.05 -27.16
C LYS A 378 -13.80 -0.44 -26.82
N GLU A 379 -12.99 -0.91 -25.88
CA GLU A 379 -12.97 -2.32 -25.49
C GLU A 379 -14.09 -2.70 -24.51
N CYS A 380 -14.77 -1.70 -23.94
CA CYS A 380 -15.80 -1.93 -22.92
C CYS A 380 -16.92 -2.86 -23.41
N THR A 381 -17.42 -2.65 -24.63
CA THR A 381 -18.48 -3.50 -25.20
C THR A 381 -18.05 -4.96 -25.24
N LYS A 382 -16.83 -5.22 -25.75
CA LYS A 382 -16.26 -6.57 -25.79
C LYS A 382 -16.09 -7.17 -24.39
N LEU A 383 -15.60 -6.40 -23.43
CA LEU A 383 -15.42 -6.88 -22.05
C LEU A 383 -16.75 -7.24 -21.38
N ARG A 384 -17.84 -6.54 -21.69
CA ARG A 384 -19.16 -6.79 -21.09
C ARG A 384 -19.98 -7.87 -21.78
N GLU A 385 -19.85 -7.99 -23.10
CA GLU A 385 -20.69 -8.89 -23.90
C GLU A 385 -20.04 -10.26 -24.15
N ASP A 386 -18.72 -10.30 -24.39
CA ASP A 386 -17.98 -11.55 -24.56
C ASP A 386 -17.55 -12.09 -23.19
N THR A 387 -18.46 -12.84 -22.58
CA THR A 387 -18.30 -13.42 -21.23
C THR A 387 -18.28 -14.94 -21.25
N VAL A 388 -17.64 -15.52 -20.22
CA VAL A 388 -17.55 -16.97 -19.97
C VAL A 388 -17.90 -17.27 -18.53
N ALA A 389 -18.40 -18.49 -18.29
CA ALA A 389 -18.53 -19.02 -16.94
C ALA A 389 -17.15 -19.08 -16.27
N ASP A 390 -17.10 -18.67 -15.01
CA ASP A 390 -15.89 -18.58 -14.21
C ASP A 390 -16.03 -19.43 -12.95
N HIS A 391 -15.33 -20.55 -12.95
CA HIS A 391 -15.33 -21.53 -11.87
C HIS A 391 -14.14 -21.36 -10.91
N SER A 392 -13.41 -20.24 -10.99
CA SER A 392 -12.16 -20.03 -10.24
C SER A 392 -12.34 -20.05 -8.72
N ILE A 393 -13.51 -19.65 -8.22
CA ILE A 393 -13.82 -19.59 -6.78
C ILE A 393 -14.73 -20.73 -6.30
N ASP A 394 -15.20 -21.59 -7.20
CA ASP A 394 -16.22 -22.61 -6.89
C ASP A 394 -15.74 -23.59 -5.82
N ARG A 395 -14.47 -24.00 -5.86
CA ARG A 395 -13.87 -24.90 -4.86
C ARG A 395 -13.84 -24.33 -3.44
N PHE A 396 -13.98 -23.02 -3.31
CA PHE A 396 -13.99 -22.31 -2.03
C PHE A 396 -15.38 -21.85 -1.60
N ALA A 397 -16.39 -22.02 -2.46
CA ALA A 397 -17.67 -21.35 -2.33
C ALA A 397 -18.43 -21.75 -1.05
N GLU A 398 -18.50 -23.04 -0.74
CA GLU A 398 -19.20 -23.55 0.45
C GLU A 398 -18.56 -23.05 1.75
N GLU A 399 -17.22 -23.13 1.86
CA GLU A 399 -16.50 -22.67 3.03
C GLU A 399 -16.55 -21.14 3.18
N LEU A 400 -16.51 -20.41 2.06
CA LEU A 400 -16.66 -18.97 2.04
C LEU A 400 -18.06 -18.55 2.52
N GLU A 401 -19.12 -19.16 2.00
CA GLU A 401 -20.50 -18.89 2.44
C GLU A 401 -20.68 -19.17 3.93
N ARG A 402 -20.17 -20.32 4.41
CA ARG A 402 -20.23 -20.69 5.82
C ARG A 402 -19.57 -19.64 6.72
N ARG A 403 -18.38 -19.15 6.34
CA ARG A 403 -17.64 -18.11 7.08
C ARG A 403 -18.37 -16.78 7.08
N VAL A 404 -18.85 -16.35 5.91
CA VAL A 404 -19.56 -15.08 5.74
C VAL A 404 -20.86 -15.07 6.54
N ASN A 405 -21.66 -16.13 6.45
CA ASN A 405 -22.91 -16.24 7.20
C ASN A 405 -22.67 -16.15 8.70
N ARG A 406 -21.69 -16.89 9.22
CA ARG A 406 -21.30 -16.83 10.65
C ARG A 406 -20.96 -15.40 11.07
N THR A 407 -20.09 -14.73 10.32
CA THR A 407 -19.66 -13.37 10.65
C THR A 407 -20.80 -12.35 10.55
N LEU A 408 -21.66 -12.48 9.53
CA LEU A 408 -22.81 -11.58 9.40
C LEU A 408 -23.84 -11.77 10.51
N TYR A 409 -24.07 -13.00 10.98
CA TYR A 409 -24.94 -13.25 12.15
C TYR A 409 -24.36 -12.63 13.42
N GLU A 410 -23.06 -12.79 13.68
CA GLU A 410 -22.41 -12.18 14.84
C GLU A 410 -22.46 -10.63 14.78
N LEU A 411 -22.40 -10.07 13.58
CA LEU A 411 -22.53 -8.64 13.32
C LEU A 411 -23.98 -8.13 13.29
N HIS A 412 -24.98 -9.00 13.39
CA HIS A 412 -26.40 -8.65 13.25
C HIS A 412 -26.71 -7.94 11.91
N LEU A 413 -26.08 -8.41 10.82
CA LEU A 413 -26.27 -7.93 9.45
C LEU A 413 -27.08 -8.90 8.57
N LEU A 414 -27.49 -10.03 9.15
CA LEU A 414 -28.48 -11.01 8.71
C LEU A 414 -29.39 -11.29 9.91
#